data_AF-A0A3D8P2X0-F1
#
_entry.id   AF-A0A3D8P2X0-F1
#
_cell.length_a   1.000
_cell.length_b   1.000
_cell.length_c   1.000
_cell.angle_alpha   90.00
_cell.angle_beta   90.00
_cell.angle_gamma   90.00
#
_symmetry.space_group_name_H-M   'P 1'
#
loop_
_entity.id
_entity.type
_entity.pdbx_description
1 polymer ?
#
loop_
_entity_poly.entity_id
_entity_poly.type
_entity_poly.pdbx_seq_one_letter_code
_entity_poly.pdbx_strand_id
1 'polypeptide(L)'
;MSGNLASLTDLLKCTLYFLDGMFLEELLPYVRQRMLRDLPPVELESLVRKCLEQHTCFFQDGEKRWCLDRRGLPENDPVYDLLASRGEPMSRWSLMRERNGKEGKLNNDGRFVRVGEEKWGLTSWLVDPSSYSLRHLVIKALRQNPSGLPLSRLAVLVSEYRPVQPSSIERLLRRHAYFYCRRGIWHYDPRAHLAWVEATGHFTGALRRQKGRLEERIALWQRRCARMEAELKEIQAAWKEAAATLARQQEENALYQERMREKDLLLELRKREIIHYRQELERSERKAQSILHQCRLWVKRAEEAEKALSLLEEELRQKKEELKQVRERLEETREYYGKEVAKLQREVIELKQRLAQQKSRAEEIEQHLAGENHRLEHELRRLQADREDLLREHRFLQWELNRLREENRRLERELRHPLVRFVRRLSFLFARG
;
A
#
# COMPACT_ATOMS: atom_id res chain seq x y z
N MET A 1 3.92 45.23 86.33
CA MET A 1 2.74 44.42 85.97
C MET A 1 2.12 44.99 84.71
N SER A 2 2.31 44.34 83.56
CA SER A 2 1.70 44.77 82.29
C SER A 2 0.28 44.19 82.19
N GLY A 3 -0.65 44.76 82.95
CA GLY A 3 -2.07 44.43 82.83
C GLY A 3 -2.63 44.99 81.53
N ASN A 4 -3.44 44.20 80.81
CA ASN A 4 -4.23 44.71 79.70
C ASN A 4 -5.18 45.80 80.23
N LEU A 5 -5.02 47.02 79.73
CA LEU A 5 -5.89 48.14 80.05
C LEU A 5 -7.26 47.87 79.41
N ALA A 6 -8.33 48.06 80.19
CA ALA A 6 -9.68 47.65 79.79
C ALA A 6 -10.39 48.67 78.89
N SER A 7 -9.91 49.93 78.85
CA SER A 7 -10.58 50.99 78.11
C SER A 7 -9.62 52.01 77.50
N LEU A 8 -10.13 52.77 76.53
CA LEU A 8 -9.41 53.92 75.95
C LEU A 8 -9.11 54.97 77.01
N THR A 9 -10.06 55.22 77.90
CA THR A 9 -9.93 56.18 79.00
C THR A 9 -8.74 55.80 79.88
N ASP A 10 -8.60 54.53 80.27
CA ASP A 10 -7.48 54.06 81.09
C ASP A 10 -6.14 54.18 80.37
N LEU A 11 -6.11 53.88 79.06
CA LEU A 11 -4.93 54.08 78.22
C LEU A 11 -4.52 55.55 78.17
N LEU A 12 -5.46 56.46 77.96
CA LEU A 12 -5.19 57.90 77.92
C LEU A 12 -4.76 58.42 79.31
N LYS A 13 -5.37 57.95 80.40
CA LYS A 13 -4.93 58.26 81.78
C LYS A 13 -3.48 57.85 82.00
N CYS A 14 -3.11 56.59 81.73
CA CYS A 14 -1.72 56.15 81.88
C CYS A 14 -0.76 56.94 80.97
N THR A 15 -1.19 57.27 79.74
CA THR A 15 -0.36 58.04 78.79
C THR A 15 -0.10 59.45 79.30
N LEU A 16 -1.14 60.18 79.68
CA LEU A 16 -1.05 61.57 80.15
C LEU A 16 -0.50 61.68 81.58
N TYR A 17 -0.63 60.63 82.39
CA TYR A 17 0.07 60.53 83.68
C TYR A 17 1.59 60.53 83.49
N PHE A 18 2.10 59.85 82.44
CA PHE A 18 3.53 59.83 82.15
C PHE A 18 4.00 61.03 81.31
N LEU A 19 3.28 61.33 80.22
CA LEU A 19 3.56 62.38 79.25
C LEU A 19 2.52 63.49 79.42
N ASP A 20 2.78 64.41 80.34
CA ASP A 20 1.86 65.51 80.59
C ASP A 20 1.87 66.53 79.44
N GLY A 21 0.73 67.17 79.21
CA GLY A 21 0.56 68.20 78.17
C GLY A 21 0.87 67.71 76.76
N MET A 22 0.07 66.79 76.22
CA MET A 22 0.20 66.31 74.83
C MET A 22 -0.86 66.90 73.91
N PHE A 23 -0.49 67.16 72.65
CA PHE A 23 -1.46 67.47 71.61
C PHE A 23 -2.23 66.21 71.19
N LEU A 24 -3.44 66.38 70.65
CA LEU A 24 -4.27 65.26 70.19
C LEU A 24 -3.52 64.43 69.15
N GLU A 25 -2.86 65.10 68.20
CA GLU A 25 -2.10 64.51 67.10
C GLU A 25 -0.91 63.67 67.60
N GLU A 26 -0.35 64.01 68.77
CA GLU A 26 0.73 63.26 69.41
C GLU A 26 0.21 62.01 70.15
N LEU A 27 -1.04 62.03 70.60
CA LEU A 27 -1.69 60.90 71.28
C LEU A 27 -2.13 59.82 70.29
N LEU A 28 -2.56 60.17 69.08
CA LEU A 28 -3.11 59.21 68.11
C LEU A 28 -2.16 58.04 67.78
N PRO A 29 -0.86 58.25 67.49
CA PRO A 29 0.06 57.15 67.22
C PRO A 29 0.21 56.21 68.41
N TYR A 30 0.15 56.75 69.63
CA TYR A 30 0.28 55.97 70.86
C TYR A 30 -0.95 55.11 71.10
N VAL A 31 -2.14 55.71 70.96
CA VAL A 31 -3.40 54.98 71.02
C VAL A 31 -3.36 53.87 69.99
N ARG A 32 -3.11 54.17 68.71
CA ARG A 32 -3.09 53.20 67.61
C ARG A 32 -2.12 52.03 67.84
N GLN A 33 -0.96 52.28 68.45
CA GLN A 33 0.04 51.24 68.69
C GLN A 33 -0.42 50.25 69.76
N ARG A 34 -1.08 50.75 70.81
CA ARG A 34 -1.51 49.95 71.97
C ARG A 34 -2.95 49.44 71.86
N MET A 35 -3.83 50.12 71.12
CA MET A 35 -5.26 49.81 70.97
C MET A 35 -5.79 50.35 69.63
N LEU A 36 -6.92 49.85 69.11
CA LEU A 36 -7.57 50.39 67.89
C LEU A 36 -6.64 50.42 66.64
N ARG A 37 -5.84 49.37 66.43
CA ARG A 37 -4.85 49.28 65.33
C ARG A 37 -5.45 49.40 63.93
N ASP A 38 -6.61 48.79 63.76
CA ASP A 38 -7.29 48.62 62.47
C ASP A 38 -8.20 49.80 62.12
N LEU A 39 -8.39 50.74 63.04
CA LEU A 39 -9.27 51.87 62.84
C LEU A 39 -8.65 52.90 61.87
N PRO A 40 -9.43 53.45 60.93
CA PRO A 40 -9.00 54.56 60.08
C PRO A 40 -8.52 55.77 60.92
N PRO A 41 -7.53 56.54 60.45
CA PRO A 41 -6.96 57.64 61.24
C PRO A 41 -7.98 58.72 61.63
N VAL A 42 -8.95 59.00 60.76
CA VAL A 42 -10.00 59.99 60.99
C VAL A 42 -10.98 59.55 62.07
N GLU A 43 -11.38 58.27 62.03
CA GLU A 43 -12.26 57.68 63.04
C GLU A 43 -11.56 57.57 64.39
N LEU A 44 -10.27 57.22 64.39
CA LEU A 44 -9.43 57.19 65.59
C LEU A 44 -9.34 58.57 66.25
N GLU A 45 -9.09 59.62 65.48
CA GLU A 45 -9.00 60.99 65.99
C GLU A 45 -10.30 61.44 66.65
N SER A 46 -11.44 61.20 65.98
CA SER A 46 -12.77 61.52 66.51
C SER A 46 -13.06 60.79 67.82
N LEU A 47 -12.71 59.50 67.89
CA LEU A 47 -12.97 58.66 69.06
C LEU A 47 -12.09 59.06 70.26
N VAL A 48 -10.80 59.34 70.02
CA VAL A 48 -9.89 59.84 71.06
C VAL A 48 -10.33 61.21 71.58
N ARG A 49 -10.72 62.12 70.68
CA ARG A 49 -11.22 63.45 71.06
C ARG A 49 -12.46 63.36 71.93
N LYS A 50 -13.46 62.58 71.51
CA LYS A 50 -14.69 62.35 72.29
C LYS A 50 -14.39 61.79 73.68
N CYS A 51 -13.46 60.83 73.77
CA CYS A 51 -13.06 60.25 75.06
C CYS A 51 -12.43 61.29 75.99
N LEU A 52 -11.53 62.14 75.47
CA LEU A 52 -10.89 63.21 76.23
C LEU A 52 -11.92 64.27 76.71
N GLU A 53 -12.88 64.62 75.88
CA GLU A 53 -13.94 65.60 76.21
C GLU A 53 -15.00 65.05 77.17
N GLN A 54 -15.26 63.74 77.13
CA GLN A 54 -16.31 63.09 77.93
C GLN A 54 -15.95 62.92 79.41
N HIS A 55 -14.67 62.77 79.74
CA HIS A 55 -14.22 62.45 81.09
C HIS A 55 -13.57 63.65 81.79
N THR A 56 -14.08 64.01 82.97
CA THR A 56 -13.63 65.19 83.72
C THR A 56 -12.21 65.09 84.28
N CYS A 57 -11.57 63.91 84.23
CA CYS A 57 -10.17 63.76 84.60
C CYS A 57 -9.21 64.37 83.58
N PHE A 58 -9.67 64.63 82.35
CA PHE A 58 -8.86 65.28 81.33
C PHE A 58 -9.24 66.74 81.21
N PHE A 59 -8.24 67.59 81.02
CA PHE A 59 -8.45 69.02 80.77
C PHE A 59 -7.47 69.53 79.72
N GLN A 60 -7.82 70.62 79.07
CA GLN A 60 -6.91 71.33 78.19
C GLN A 60 -6.22 72.46 78.95
N ASP A 61 -4.90 72.57 78.81
CA ASP A 61 -4.16 73.74 79.26
C ASP A 61 -4.34 74.95 78.32
N GLY A 62 -3.75 76.09 78.67
CA GLY A 62 -3.85 77.32 77.87
C GLY A 62 -3.30 77.23 76.45
N GLU A 63 -2.54 76.17 76.12
CA GLU A 63 -2.00 75.90 74.78
C GLU A 63 -2.78 74.80 74.04
N LYS A 64 -3.97 74.43 74.52
CA LYS A 64 -4.82 73.33 74.00
C LYS A 64 -4.17 71.95 74.10
N ARG A 65 -3.22 71.76 75.01
CA ARG A 65 -2.63 70.44 75.29
C ARG A 65 -3.47 69.71 76.32
N TRP A 66 -3.67 68.42 76.10
CA TRP A 66 -4.39 67.57 77.03
C TRP A 66 -3.50 67.18 78.19
N CYS A 67 -4.03 67.35 79.40
CA CYS A 67 -3.40 67.03 80.67
C CYS A 67 -4.34 66.13 81.48
N LEU A 68 -3.77 65.42 82.44
CA LEU A 68 -4.51 64.59 83.39
C LEU A 68 -4.56 65.28 84.76
N ASP A 69 -5.75 65.42 85.33
CA ASP A 69 -5.88 65.84 86.71
C ASP A 69 -5.43 64.73 87.66
N ARG A 70 -4.31 64.97 88.33
CA ARG A 70 -3.67 64.03 89.28
C ARG A 70 -4.17 64.21 90.71
N ARG A 71 -4.88 65.31 91.00
CA ARG A 71 -5.42 65.58 92.34
C ARG A 71 -6.58 64.62 92.62
N GLY A 72 -7.35 64.32 91.58
CA GLY A 72 -8.53 63.46 91.65
C GLY A 72 -9.68 64.11 92.42
N LEU A 73 -10.75 63.35 92.62
CA LEU A 73 -11.95 63.82 93.30
C LEU A 73 -11.87 63.52 94.80
N PRO A 74 -12.16 64.49 95.69
CA PRO A 74 -12.12 64.28 97.14
C PRO A 74 -13.02 63.13 97.62
N GLU A 75 -14.14 62.92 96.92
CA GLU A 75 -15.08 61.80 97.19
C GLU A 75 -14.41 60.42 97.09
N ASN A 76 -13.32 60.30 96.32
CA ASN A 76 -12.60 59.06 96.09
C ASN A 76 -11.32 58.93 96.93
N ASP A 77 -10.94 59.94 97.73
CA ASP A 77 -9.77 59.88 98.61
C ASP A 77 -9.82 58.65 99.52
N PRO A 78 -11.00 58.24 100.05
CA PRO A 78 -11.06 57.03 100.82
C PRO A 78 -10.67 55.76 100.02
N VAL A 79 -11.04 55.69 98.75
CA VAL A 79 -10.68 54.53 97.92
C VAL A 79 -9.20 54.58 97.54
N TYR A 80 -8.66 55.78 97.35
CA TYR A 80 -7.25 56.00 97.06
C TYR A 80 -6.35 55.50 98.21
N ASP A 81 -6.62 55.91 99.45
CA ASP A 81 -5.84 55.51 100.63
C ASP A 81 -5.87 53.99 100.84
N LEU A 82 -7.03 53.37 100.62
CA LEU A 82 -7.19 51.92 100.75
C LEU A 82 -6.31 51.19 99.74
N LEU A 83 -6.40 51.55 98.45
CA LEU A 83 -5.56 50.95 97.41
C LEU A 83 -4.08 51.23 97.66
N ALA A 84 -3.72 52.46 98.04
CA ALA A 84 -2.34 52.84 98.34
C ALA A 84 -1.74 52.02 99.50
N SER A 85 -2.52 51.76 100.55
CA SER A 85 -2.08 50.95 101.70
C SER A 85 -1.92 49.46 101.38
N ARG A 86 -2.77 48.92 100.49
CA ARG A 86 -2.76 47.51 100.06
C ARG A 86 -1.68 47.22 99.02
N GLY A 87 -1.40 48.18 98.14
CA GLY A 87 -0.38 48.05 97.08
C GLY A 87 -0.77 47.11 95.92
N GLU A 88 -2.03 46.66 95.84
CA GLU A 88 -2.50 45.75 94.79
C GLU A 88 -3.88 46.14 94.22
N PRO A 89 -4.18 45.81 92.94
CA PRO A 89 -5.48 46.09 92.34
C PRO A 89 -6.61 45.26 92.98
N MET A 90 -7.70 45.93 93.37
CA MET A 90 -8.84 45.29 94.06
C MET A 90 -10.05 45.16 93.13
N SER A 91 -10.83 44.08 93.30
CA SER A 91 -12.08 43.92 92.56
C SER A 91 -13.14 44.91 93.05
N ARG A 92 -14.07 45.26 92.15
CA ARG A 92 -15.23 46.12 92.46
C ARG A 92 -15.95 45.71 93.75
N TRP A 93 -16.25 44.42 93.90
CA TRP A 93 -16.94 43.88 95.07
C TRP A 93 -16.15 44.07 96.38
N SER A 94 -14.83 43.95 96.33
CA SER A 94 -13.96 44.11 97.51
C SER A 94 -13.92 45.57 97.97
N LEU A 95 -13.90 46.53 97.03
CA LEU A 95 -13.94 47.96 97.34
C LEU A 95 -15.26 48.38 98.00
N MET A 96 -16.39 47.84 97.52
CA MET A 96 -17.72 48.12 98.07
C MET A 96 -17.89 47.58 99.50
N ARG A 97 -17.32 46.40 99.79
CA ARG A 97 -17.44 45.74 101.10
C ARG A 97 -16.63 46.44 102.20
N GLU A 98 -15.45 46.99 101.88
CA GLU A 98 -14.55 47.56 102.90
C GLU A 98 -14.85 49.01 103.30
N ARG A 99 -15.59 49.79 102.50
CA ARG A 99 -15.86 51.20 102.83
C ARG A 99 -17.31 51.68 102.77
N ASN A 100 -18.32 50.81 102.63
CA ASN A 100 -19.74 51.19 102.54
C ASN A 100 -20.01 52.38 101.57
N GLY A 101 -19.11 52.57 100.60
CA GLY A 101 -19.03 53.76 99.79
C GLY A 101 -19.81 53.54 98.50
N LYS A 102 -20.67 54.49 98.14
CA LYS A 102 -21.13 54.60 96.75
C LYS A 102 -19.87 54.78 95.90
N GLU A 103 -19.74 54.07 94.79
CA GLU A 103 -18.70 54.39 93.80
C GLU A 103 -18.86 55.87 93.44
N GLY A 104 -17.95 56.72 93.94
CA GLY A 104 -17.69 57.98 93.29
C GLY A 104 -17.28 57.67 91.85
N LYS A 105 -17.42 58.63 90.93
CA LYS A 105 -17.16 58.40 89.50
C LYS A 105 -15.66 58.11 89.26
N LEU A 106 -15.17 56.90 89.58
CA LEU A 106 -13.76 56.49 89.49
C LEU A 106 -13.23 56.59 88.06
N ASN A 107 -14.09 56.35 87.06
CA ASN A 107 -13.78 56.58 85.65
C ASN A 107 -13.38 58.04 85.36
N ASN A 108 -13.93 58.99 86.11
CA ASN A 108 -13.70 60.42 85.95
C ASN A 108 -12.60 60.97 86.89
N ASP A 109 -11.98 60.11 87.69
CA ASP A 109 -10.85 60.46 88.54
C ASP A 109 -9.55 59.94 87.91
N GLY A 110 -8.59 60.83 87.70
CA GLY A 110 -7.34 60.53 87.01
C GLY A 110 -6.39 59.61 87.78
N ARG A 111 -6.63 59.41 89.09
CA ARG A 111 -5.81 58.53 89.94
C ARG A 111 -6.11 57.05 89.80
N PHE A 112 -7.26 56.69 89.22
CA PHE A 112 -7.72 55.30 89.11
C PHE A 112 -7.79 54.83 87.66
N VAL A 113 -7.42 53.57 87.47
CA VAL A 113 -7.47 52.86 86.19
C VAL A 113 -7.99 51.44 86.38
N ARG A 114 -8.68 50.92 85.37
CA ARG A 114 -9.11 49.52 85.35
C ARG A 114 -7.99 48.60 84.85
N VAL A 115 -7.67 47.59 85.66
CA VAL A 115 -6.66 46.57 85.37
C VAL A 115 -7.38 45.27 85.05
N GLY A 116 -7.44 44.90 83.76
CA GLY A 116 -8.33 43.82 83.31
C GLY A 116 -9.81 44.15 83.46
N GLU A 117 -10.69 43.15 83.38
CA GLU A 117 -12.13 43.40 83.24
C GLU A 117 -12.82 43.92 84.52
N GLU A 118 -12.33 43.57 85.72
CA GLU A 118 -13.07 43.81 86.97
C GLU A 118 -12.28 44.41 88.16
N LYS A 119 -11.00 44.74 87.98
CA LYS A 119 -10.17 45.28 89.07
C LYS A 119 -9.82 46.75 88.85
N TRP A 120 -9.76 47.49 89.95
CA TRP A 120 -9.34 48.88 90.01
C TRP A 120 -7.96 48.97 90.65
N GLY A 121 -7.08 49.75 90.04
CA GLY A 121 -5.76 50.06 90.57
C GLY A 121 -5.45 51.54 90.41
N LEU A 122 -4.32 51.97 90.97
CA LEU A 122 -3.85 53.33 90.81
C LEU A 122 -3.13 53.51 89.47
N THR A 123 -3.35 54.66 88.82
CA THR A 123 -2.72 55.02 87.55
C THR A 123 -1.19 54.97 87.65
N SER A 124 -0.63 55.33 88.81
CA SER A 124 0.80 55.30 89.10
C SER A 124 1.41 53.90 89.06
N TRP A 125 0.64 52.84 89.32
CA TRP A 125 1.15 51.47 89.35
C TRP A 125 1.36 50.87 87.95
N LEU A 126 0.56 51.30 86.98
CA LEU A 126 0.61 50.78 85.60
C LEU A 126 1.58 51.55 84.71
N VAL A 127 2.01 52.73 85.16
CA VAL A 127 2.94 53.56 84.42
C VAL A 127 4.36 53.09 84.73
N ASP A 128 4.86 52.19 83.89
CA ASP A 128 6.28 51.82 83.88
C ASP A 128 7.04 52.73 82.90
N PRO A 129 7.91 53.64 83.39
CA PRO A 129 8.71 54.51 82.54
C PRO A 129 9.56 53.74 81.52
N SER A 130 10.04 52.55 81.87
CA SER A 130 10.93 51.76 81.01
C SER A 130 10.23 51.24 79.74
N SER A 131 8.90 51.16 79.77
CA SER A 131 8.04 50.71 78.66
C SER A 131 7.90 51.74 77.53
N TYR A 132 8.28 52.99 77.77
CA TYR A 132 8.23 54.06 76.78
C TYR A 132 9.49 54.04 75.90
N SER A 133 9.34 54.41 74.62
CA SER A 133 10.50 54.49 73.74
C SER A 133 11.43 55.63 74.18
N LEU A 134 12.73 55.48 73.89
CA LEU A 134 13.76 56.48 74.24
C LEU A 134 13.39 57.90 73.79
N ARG A 135 12.74 58.01 72.62
CA ARG A 135 12.21 59.28 72.10
C ARG A 135 11.27 59.97 73.09
N HIS A 136 10.31 59.24 73.64
CA HIS A 136 9.32 59.79 74.56
C HIS A 136 9.94 60.12 75.92
N LEU A 137 10.92 59.33 76.38
CA LEU A 137 11.68 59.64 77.60
C LEU A 137 12.46 60.97 77.46
N VAL A 138 13.11 61.17 76.31
CA VAL A 138 13.82 62.40 76.00
C VAL A 138 12.86 63.59 75.87
N ILE A 139 11.72 63.43 75.19
CA ILE A 139 10.68 64.46 75.10
C ILE A 139 10.18 64.84 76.50
N LYS A 140 9.90 63.86 77.36
CA LYS A 140 9.45 64.11 78.74
C LYS A 140 10.47 64.93 79.53
N ALA A 141 11.75 64.53 79.51
CA ALA A 141 12.81 65.22 80.23
C ALA A 141 12.99 66.67 79.76
N LEU A 142 12.90 66.92 78.44
CA LEU A 142 13.02 68.25 77.86
C LEU A 142 11.75 69.11 78.06
N ARG A 143 10.55 68.51 78.13
CA ARG A 143 9.32 69.23 78.48
C ARG A 143 9.29 69.69 79.93
N GLN A 144 9.81 68.87 80.84
CA GLN A 144 9.99 69.25 82.26
C GLN A 144 11.03 70.37 82.44
N ASN A 145 11.89 70.59 81.45
CA ASN A 145 12.97 71.58 81.47
C ASN A 145 12.92 72.46 80.20
N PRO A 146 11.96 73.41 80.10
CA PRO A 146 11.75 74.20 78.88
C PRO A 146 12.94 75.10 78.51
N SER A 147 13.80 75.44 79.48
CA SER A 147 15.08 76.12 79.28
C SER A 147 16.14 75.26 78.57
N GLY A 148 15.84 73.98 78.32
CA GLY A 148 16.72 73.02 77.70
C GLY A 148 17.71 72.38 78.66
N LEU A 149 18.37 71.31 78.22
CA LEU A 149 19.32 70.55 79.02
C LEU A 149 20.59 70.22 78.24
N PRO A 150 21.78 70.29 78.85
CA PRO A 150 22.98 69.73 78.23
C PRO A 150 22.87 68.20 78.16
N LEU A 151 23.55 67.59 77.19
CA LEU A 151 23.47 66.15 76.91
C LEU A 151 23.79 65.29 78.14
N SER A 152 24.74 65.71 78.98
CA SER A 152 25.12 65.01 80.21
C SER A 152 24.00 64.96 81.24
N ARG A 153 23.32 66.10 81.49
CA ARG A 153 22.18 66.17 82.41
C ARG A 153 20.95 65.45 81.86
N LEU A 154 20.73 65.56 80.56
CA LEU A 154 19.67 64.82 79.89
C LEU A 154 19.88 63.30 80.00
N ALA A 155 21.12 62.83 79.85
CA ALA A 155 21.44 61.41 80.00
C ALA A 155 21.20 60.90 81.42
N VAL A 156 21.52 61.70 82.45
CA VAL A 156 21.22 61.36 83.85
C VAL A 156 19.70 61.24 84.07
N LEU A 157 18.93 62.24 83.66
CA LEU A 157 17.46 62.25 83.83
C LEU A 157 16.76 61.12 83.05
N VAL A 158 17.23 60.81 81.85
CA VAL A 158 16.68 59.69 81.07
C VAL A 158 17.08 58.35 81.69
N SER A 159 18.28 58.26 82.29
CA SER A 159 18.77 57.06 82.96
C SER A 159 18.01 56.70 84.23
N GLU A 160 17.36 57.68 84.88
CA GLU A 160 16.43 57.44 85.99
C GLU A 160 15.22 56.59 85.56
N TYR A 161 14.77 56.74 84.31
CA TYR A 161 13.66 55.98 83.76
C TYR A 161 14.09 54.65 83.13
N ARG A 162 15.25 54.65 82.45
CA ARG A 162 15.82 53.48 81.79
C ARG A 162 17.32 53.69 81.58
N PRO A 163 18.20 52.76 81.95
CA PRO A 163 19.63 52.89 81.72
C PRO A 163 19.92 52.97 80.21
N VAL A 164 20.43 54.12 79.76
CA VAL A 164 20.73 54.36 78.33
C VAL A 164 22.05 55.12 78.19
N GLN A 165 22.84 54.71 77.19
CA GLN A 165 24.10 55.36 76.86
C GLN A 165 23.89 56.77 76.29
N PRO A 166 24.70 57.78 76.68
CA PRO A 166 24.59 59.15 76.18
C PRO A 166 24.64 59.27 74.65
N SER A 167 25.44 58.42 73.99
CA SER A 167 25.56 58.36 72.53
C SER A 167 24.25 57.99 71.82
N SER A 168 23.41 57.16 72.45
CA SER A 168 22.11 56.76 71.91
C SER A 168 21.10 57.91 71.98
N ILE A 169 21.16 58.70 73.05
CA ILE A 169 20.36 59.91 73.20
C ILE A 169 20.79 60.95 72.15
N GLU A 170 22.09 61.17 72.00
CA GLU A 170 22.61 62.11 71.00
C GLU A 170 22.21 61.73 69.57
N ARG A 171 22.33 60.45 69.21
CA ARG A 171 21.90 59.95 67.89
C ARG A 171 20.41 60.20 67.65
N LEU A 172 19.59 60.02 68.68
CA LEU A 172 18.15 60.27 68.60
C LEU A 172 17.84 61.76 68.42
N LEU A 173 18.51 62.62 69.18
CA LEU A 173 18.36 64.07 69.08
C LEU A 173 18.73 64.58 67.69
N ARG A 174 19.85 64.12 67.14
CA ARG A 174 20.29 64.50 65.78
C ARG A 174 19.40 63.94 64.67
N ARG A 175 18.70 62.83 64.90
CA ARG A 175 17.83 62.19 63.89
C ARG A 175 16.53 62.98 63.64
N HIS A 176 16.08 63.74 64.63
CA HIS A 176 14.77 64.36 64.61
C HIS A 176 14.87 65.88 64.69
N ALA A 177 14.41 66.58 63.64
CA ALA A 177 14.57 68.03 63.49
C ALA A 177 13.83 68.88 64.55
N TYR A 178 12.89 68.29 65.30
CA TYR A 178 12.19 68.97 66.39
C TYR A 178 12.98 68.98 67.71
N PHE A 179 14.15 68.34 67.75
CA PHE A 179 15.16 68.62 68.75
C PHE A 179 16.22 69.53 68.14
N TYR A 180 16.54 70.62 68.83
CA TYR A 180 17.58 71.55 68.38
C TYR A 180 18.57 71.84 69.49
N CYS A 181 19.82 72.09 69.11
CA CYS A 181 20.90 72.40 70.04
C CYS A 181 21.31 73.86 69.89
N ARG A 182 21.29 74.63 70.99
CA ARG A 182 21.81 76.00 71.05
C ARG A 182 22.89 76.08 72.11
N ARG A 183 24.13 76.39 71.71
CA ARG A 183 25.29 76.52 72.62
C ARG A 183 25.48 75.30 73.55
N GLY A 184 25.31 74.08 73.03
CA GLY A 184 25.46 72.84 73.80
C GLY A 184 24.26 72.44 74.66
N ILE A 185 23.18 73.23 74.64
CA ILE A 185 21.92 72.95 75.33
C ILE A 185 20.91 72.42 74.32
N TRP A 186 20.33 71.25 74.59
CA TRP A 186 19.28 70.65 73.77
C TRP A 186 17.91 71.13 74.22
N HIS A 187 17.08 71.46 73.23
CA HIS A 187 15.71 71.89 73.41
C HIS A 187 14.78 71.00 72.58
N TYR A 188 13.52 70.94 73.01
CA TYR A 188 12.43 70.28 72.29
C TYR A 188 11.42 71.33 71.86
N ASP A 189 11.11 71.38 70.57
CA ASP A 189 10.05 72.25 70.02
C ASP A 189 8.81 71.40 69.69
N PRO A 190 7.71 71.56 70.46
CA PRO A 190 6.46 70.87 70.19
C PRO A 190 5.85 71.19 68.82
N ARG A 191 5.99 72.43 68.32
CA ARG A 191 5.42 72.84 67.01
C ARG A 191 6.18 72.21 65.86
N ALA A 192 7.50 72.17 65.96
CA ALA A 192 8.33 71.45 65.00
C ALA A 192 8.04 69.93 65.01
N HIS A 193 7.68 69.36 66.17
CA HIS A 193 7.30 67.96 66.26
C HIS A 193 5.99 67.68 65.50
N LEU A 194 4.98 68.53 65.65
CA LEU A 194 3.72 68.43 64.91
C LEU A 194 3.95 68.53 63.39
N ALA A 195 4.69 69.54 62.93
CA ALA A 195 5.02 69.69 61.51
C ALA A 195 5.77 68.47 60.96
N TRP A 196 6.64 67.86 61.76
CA TRP A 196 7.32 66.61 61.38
C TRP A 196 6.36 65.43 61.24
N VAL A 197 5.39 65.29 62.15
CA VAL A 197 4.36 64.23 62.09
C VAL A 197 3.49 64.38 60.84
N GLU A 198 3.03 65.60 60.54
CA GLU A 198 2.25 65.90 59.34
C GLU A 198 3.02 65.60 58.05
N ALA A 199 4.26 66.10 57.94
CA ALA A 199 5.11 65.87 56.77
C ALA A 199 5.39 64.38 56.54
N THR A 200 5.66 63.64 57.63
CA THR A 200 5.86 62.18 57.56
C THR A 200 4.58 61.46 57.16
N GLY A 201 3.41 61.92 57.63
CA GLY A 201 2.10 61.44 57.23
C GLY A 201 1.84 61.61 55.73
N HIS A 202 2.10 62.80 55.18
CA HIS A 202 1.96 63.06 53.74
C HIS A 202 2.88 62.19 52.90
N PHE A 203 4.15 62.07 53.28
CA PHE A 203 5.14 61.29 52.56
C PHE A 203 4.79 59.79 52.55
N THR A 204 4.46 59.22 53.72
CA THR A 204 4.06 57.81 53.82
C THR A 204 2.73 57.56 53.09
N GLY A 205 1.80 58.51 53.11
CA GLY A 205 0.56 58.44 52.34
C GLY A 205 0.80 58.47 50.83
N ALA A 206 1.76 59.27 50.34
CA ALA A 206 2.15 59.31 48.93
C ALA A 206 2.81 57.99 48.50
N LEU A 207 3.71 57.44 49.32
CA LEU A 207 4.34 56.15 49.06
C LEU A 207 3.32 55.01 48.98
N ARG A 208 2.35 54.96 49.90
CA ARG A 208 1.27 53.96 49.85
C ARG A 208 0.46 54.06 48.56
N ARG A 209 0.13 55.28 48.11
CA ARG A 209 -0.57 55.51 46.83
C ARG A 209 0.25 55.05 45.63
N GLN A 210 1.55 55.34 45.60
CA GLN A 210 2.44 54.84 44.54
C GLN A 210 2.54 53.32 44.54
N LYS A 211 2.68 52.70 45.71
CA LYS A 211 2.69 51.24 45.86
C LYS A 211 1.40 50.62 45.30
N GLY A 212 0.24 51.16 45.65
CA GLY A 212 -1.05 50.69 45.13
C GLY A 212 -1.15 50.77 43.60
N ARG A 213 -0.73 51.90 42.99
CA ARG A 213 -0.69 52.04 41.52
C ARG A 213 0.22 51.01 40.85
N LEU A 214 1.37 50.69 41.47
CA LEU A 214 2.29 49.68 40.95
C LEU A 214 1.68 48.28 41.03
N GLU A 215 1.02 47.94 42.14
CA GLU A 215 0.32 46.66 42.32
C GLU A 215 -0.79 46.48 41.28
N GLU A 216 -1.61 47.50 41.05
CA GLU A 216 -2.64 47.50 40.00
C GLU A 216 -2.05 47.28 38.61
N ARG A 217 -0.94 47.97 38.30
CA ARG A 217 -0.27 47.84 37.00
C ARG A 217 0.31 46.44 36.81
N ILE A 218 0.91 45.85 37.85
CA ILE A 218 1.41 44.47 37.84
C ILE A 218 0.26 43.50 37.59
N ALA A 219 -0.86 43.65 38.29
CA ALA A 219 -2.04 42.80 38.11
C ALA A 219 -2.60 42.89 36.68
N LEU A 220 -2.63 44.09 36.10
CA LEU A 220 -3.07 44.29 34.71
C LEU A 220 -2.14 43.61 33.70
N TRP A 221 -0.83 43.71 33.89
CA TRP A 221 0.16 43.01 33.07
C TRP A 221 0.05 41.50 33.18
N GLN A 222 -0.10 40.96 34.38
CA GLN A 222 -0.30 39.52 34.60
C GLN A 222 -1.56 39.00 33.87
N ARG A 223 -2.67 39.74 33.94
CA ARG A 223 -3.89 39.41 33.18
C ARG A 223 -3.69 39.46 31.67
N ARG A 224 -2.83 40.36 31.17
CA ARG A 224 -2.49 40.42 29.74
C ARG A 224 -1.62 39.23 29.33
N CYS A 225 -0.58 38.91 30.08
CA CYS A 225 0.26 37.74 29.83
C CYS A 225 -0.57 36.45 29.81
N ALA A 226 -1.44 36.25 30.80
CA ALA A 226 -2.31 35.07 30.86
C ALA A 226 -3.24 34.93 29.65
N ARG A 227 -3.77 36.05 29.12
CA ARG A 227 -4.58 36.04 27.88
C ARG A 227 -3.75 35.65 26.66
N MET A 228 -2.59 36.26 26.48
CA MET A 228 -1.70 35.93 25.35
C MET A 228 -1.23 34.47 25.40
N GLU A 229 -0.99 33.92 26.59
CA GLU A 229 -0.65 32.51 26.77
C GLU A 229 -1.80 31.57 26.40
N ALA A 230 -3.05 31.95 26.70
CA ALA A 230 -4.22 31.20 26.29
C ALA A 230 -4.40 31.21 24.77
N GLU A 231 -4.32 32.39 24.14
CA GLU A 231 -4.38 32.54 22.67
C GLU A 231 -3.28 31.72 21.98
N LEU A 232 -2.07 31.73 22.52
CA LEU A 232 -0.96 30.94 21.98
C LEU A 232 -1.22 29.43 22.07
N LYS A 233 -1.83 28.95 23.17
CA LYS A 233 -2.22 27.54 23.31
C LYS A 233 -3.31 27.15 22.31
N GLU A 234 -4.30 28.02 22.08
CA GLU A 234 -5.36 27.79 21.09
C GLU A 234 -4.79 27.72 19.67
N ILE A 235 -3.91 28.65 19.31
CA ILE A 235 -3.22 28.63 18.02
C ILE A 235 -2.40 27.33 17.88
N GLN A 236 -1.63 26.94 18.91
CA GLN A 236 -0.88 25.69 18.87
C GLN A 236 -1.76 24.44 18.72
N ALA A 237 -2.93 24.41 19.35
CA ALA A 237 -3.90 23.33 19.18
C ALA A 237 -4.44 23.29 17.75
N ALA A 238 -4.86 24.44 17.22
CA ALA A 238 -5.34 24.56 15.83
C ALA A 238 -4.28 24.13 14.81
N TRP A 239 -3.01 24.49 15.02
CA TRP A 239 -1.90 24.06 14.18
C TRP A 239 -1.68 22.53 14.24
N LYS A 240 -1.79 21.92 15.42
CA LYS A 240 -1.69 20.46 15.57
C LYS A 240 -2.84 19.74 14.88
N GLU A 241 -4.06 20.26 15.00
CA GLU A 241 -5.23 19.73 14.30
C GLU A 241 -5.08 19.85 12.79
N ALA A 242 -4.66 21.02 12.28
CA ALA A 242 -4.39 21.23 10.86
C ALA A 242 -3.27 20.32 10.32
N ALA A 243 -2.22 20.09 11.11
CA ALA A 243 -1.17 19.15 10.74
C ALA A 243 -1.68 17.70 10.69
N ALA A 244 -2.54 17.30 11.65
CA ALA A 244 -3.14 15.98 11.68
C ALA A 244 -4.13 15.76 10.52
N THR A 245 -4.94 16.75 10.17
CA THR A 245 -5.84 16.67 8.99
C THR A 245 -5.05 16.60 7.70
N LEU A 246 -3.98 17.38 7.55
CA LEU A 246 -3.09 17.32 6.40
C LEU A 246 -2.42 15.94 6.28
N ALA A 247 -1.95 15.37 7.39
CA ALA A 247 -1.34 14.04 7.40
C ALA A 247 -2.33 12.96 6.93
N ARG A 248 -3.58 12.99 7.42
CA ARG A 248 -4.65 12.08 6.95
C ARG A 248 -4.93 12.23 5.47
N GLN A 249 -5.00 13.47 4.96
CA GLN A 249 -5.18 13.71 3.52
C GLN A 249 -4.01 13.18 2.69
N GLN A 250 -2.78 13.26 3.20
CA GLN A 250 -1.61 12.69 2.53
C GLN A 250 -1.67 11.15 2.49
N GLU A 251 -2.07 10.51 3.59
CA GLU A 251 -2.27 9.06 3.64
C GLU A 251 -3.37 8.59 2.67
N GLU A 252 -4.52 9.28 2.64
CA GLU A 252 -5.60 8.98 1.70
C GLU A 252 -5.14 9.15 0.25
N ASN A 253 -4.43 10.24 -0.05
CA ASN A 253 -3.87 10.47 -1.39
C ASN A 253 -2.84 9.40 -1.79
N ALA A 254 -2.00 8.95 -0.86
CA ALA A 254 -1.07 7.86 -1.10
C ALA A 254 -1.81 6.56 -1.45
N LEU A 255 -2.86 6.22 -0.71
CA LEU A 255 -3.71 5.05 -1.00
C LEU A 255 -4.40 5.17 -2.37
N TYR A 256 -4.91 6.36 -2.72
CA TYR A 256 -5.49 6.59 -4.04
C TYR A 256 -4.45 6.42 -5.15
N GLN A 257 -3.23 6.93 -4.96
CA GLN A 257 -2.14 6.75 -5.91
C GLN A 257 -1.76 5.27 -6.09
N GLU A 258 -1.72 4.49 -5.02
CA GLU A 258 -1.48 3.04 -5.09
C GLU A 258 -2.58 2.33 -5.88
N ARG A 259 -3.86 2.61 -5.57
CA ARG A 259 -5.00 2.05 -6.33
C ARG A 259 -4.98 2.43 -7.80
N MET A 260 -4.54 3.65 -8.15
CA MET A 260 -4.38 4.06 -9.53
C MET A 260 -3.27 3.27 -10.22
N ARG A 261 -2.11 3.08 -9.56
CA ARG A 261 -1.01 2.26 -10.09
C ARG A 261 -1.43 0.81 -10.32
N GLU A 262 -2.22 0.22 -9.42
CA GLU A 262 -2.78 -1.13 -9.60
C GLU A 262 -3.71 -1.20 -10.81
N LYS A 263 -4.60 -0.22 -10.97
CA LYS A 263 -5.51 -0.15 -12.13
C LYS A 263 -4.74 0.02 -13.43
N ASP A 264 -3.73 0.88 -13.46
CA ASP A 264 -2.87 1.08 -14.63
C ASP A 264 -2.14 -0.22 -15.01
N LEU A 265 -1.63 -0.97 -14.02
CA LEU A 265 -1.02 -2.28 -14.24
C LEU A 265 -2.02 -3.28 -14.84
N LEU A 266 -3.24 -3.36 -14.30
CA LEU A 266 -4.29 -4.24 -14.82
C LEU A 266 -4.68 -3.87 -16.25
N LEU A 267 -4.79 -2.57 -16.55
CA LEU A 267 -5.05 -2.08 -17.91
C LEU A 267 -3.93 -2.48 -18.87
N GLU A 268 -2.67 -2.36 -18.46
CA GLU A 268 -1.52 -2.79 -19.27
C GLU A 268 -1.51 -4.31 -19.51
N LEU A 269 -1.79 -5.12 -18.49
CA LEU A 269 -1.95 -6.57 -18.66
C LEU A 269 -3.09 -6.91 -19.63
N ARG A 270 -4.24 -6.24 -19.49
CA ARG A 270 -5.38 -6.46 -20.38
C ARG A 270 -5.08 -6.05 -21.82
N LYS A 271 -4.35 -4.94 -22.04
CA LYS A 271 -3.88 -4.54 -23.37
C LYS A 271 -2.98 -5.62 -23.98
N ARG A 272 -2.04 -6.18 -23.20
CA ARG A 272 -1.16 -7.27 -23.64
C ARG A 272 -1.95 -8.53 -24.02
N GLU A 273 -2.93 -8.92 -23.21
CA GLU A 273 -3.84 -10.03 -23.53
C GLU A 273 -4.62 -9.79 -24.82
N ILE A 274 -5.19 -8.60 -25.02
CA ILE A 274 -5.91 -8.24 -26.25
C ILE A 274 -4.98 -8.36 -27.46
N ILE A 275 -3.74 -7.87 -27.36
CA ILE A 275 -2.75 -7.99 -28.43
C ILE A 275 -2.43 -9.47 -28.72
N HIS A 276 -2.24 -10.28 -27.68
CA HIS A 276 -2.03 -11.72 -27.83
C HIS A 276 -3.18 -12.41 -28.56
N TYR A 277 -4.42 -12.20 -28.11
CA TYR A 277 -5.60 -12.79 -28.75
C TYR A 277 -5.79 -12.32 -30.20
N ARG A 278 -5.51 -11.04 -30.50
CA ARG A 278 -5.51 -10.55 -31.89
C ARG A 278 -4.49 -11.30 -32.75
N GLN A 279 -3.28 -11.52 -32.25
CA GLN A 279 -2.27 -12.28 -32.98
C GLN A 279 -2.67 -13.75 -33.20
N GLU A 280 -3.29 -14.39 -32.21
CA GLU A 280 -3.82 -15.75 -32.37
C GLU A 280 -4.96 -15.82 -33.39
N LEU A 281 -5.86 -14.84 -33.35
CA LEU A 281 -6.94 -14.71 -34.33
C LEU A 281 -6.35 -14.58 -35.73
N GLU A 282 -5.41 -13.66 -35.96
CA GLU A 282 -4.73 -13.50 -37.25
C GLU A 282 -4.04 -14.79 -37.70
N ARG A 283 -3.37 -15.54 -36.80
CA ARG A 283 -2.76 -16.83 -37.14
C ARG A 283 -3.81 -17.84 -37.58
N SER A 284 -4.94 -17.90 -36.87
CA SER A 284 -6.05 -18.79 -37.20
C SER A 284 -6.71 -18.41 -38.54
N GLU A 285 -6.88 -17.12 -38.81
CA GLU A 285 -7.39 -16.60 -40.07
C GLU A 285 -6.44 -16.92 -41.23
N ARG A 286 -5.13 -16.73 -41.06
CA ARG A 286 -4.13 -17.11 -42.06
C ARG A 286 -4.16 -18.62 -42.36
N LYS A 287 -4.32 -19.46 -41.32
CA LYS A 287 -4.50 -20.92 -41.50
C LYS A 287 -5.78 -21.22 -42.28
N ALA A 288 -6.91 -20.61 -41.92
CA ALA A 288 -8.18 -20.80 -42.61
C ALA A 288 -8.10 -20.33 -44.07
N GLN A 289 -7.48 -19.19 -44.34
CA GLN A 289 -7.23 -18.69 -45.71
C GLN A 289 -6.33 -19.64 -46.51
N SER A 290 -5.30 -20.21 -45.89
CA SER A 290 -4.44 -21.21 -46.52
C SER A 290 -5.22 -22.48 -46.88
N ILE A 291 -6.05 -22.99 -45.96
CA ILE A 291 -6.93 -24.14 -46.22
C ILE A 291 -7.91 -23.83 -47.34
N LEU A 292 -8.58 -22.67 -47.29
CA LEU A 292 -9.50 -22.23 -48.35
C LEU A 292 -8.80 -22.13 -49.70
N HIS A 293 -7.57 -21.62 -49.74
CA HIS A 293 -6.77 -21.58 -50.95
C HIS A 293 -6.49 -23.00 -51.49
N GLN A 294 -6.11 -23.95 -50.62
CA GLN A 294 -5.94 -25.35 -51.01
C GLN A 294 -7.24 -25.97 -51.53
N CYS A 295 -8.37 -25.76 -50.86
CA CYS A 295 -9.67 -26.20 -51.33
C CYS A 295 -9.99 -25.64 -52.72
N ARG A 296 -9.79 -24.33 -52.94
CA ARG A 296 -9.99 -23.70 -54.26
C ARG A 296 -9.10 -24.32 -55.33
N LEU A 297 -7.84 -24.61 -55.00
CA LEU A 297 -6.90 -25.26 -55.93
C LEU A 297 -7.35 -26.69 -56.27
N TRP A 298 -7.83 -27.44 -55.27
CA TRP A 298 -8.35 -28.79 -55.47
C TRP A 298 -9.60 -28.81 -56.33
N VAL A 299 -10.54 -27.89 -56.09
CA VAL A 299 -11.73 -27.71 -56.95
C VAL A 299 -11.30 -27.42 -58.38
N LYS A 300 -10.37 -26.48 -58.59
CA LYS A 300 -9.86 -26.18 -59.94
C LYS A 300 -9.24 -27.39 -60.63
N ARG A 301 -8.43 -28.18 -59.90
CA ARG A 301 -7.83 -29.43 -60.42
C ARG A 301 -8.88 -30.48 -60.75
N ALA A 302 -9.94 -30.59 -59.93
CA ALA A 302 -11.05 -31.49 -60.18
C ALA A 302 -11.83 -31.08 -61.43
N GLU A 303 -12.14 -29.78 -61.58
CA GLU A 303 -12.78 -29.25 -62.80
C GLU A 303 -11.93 -29.47 -64.06
N GLU A 304 -10.60 -29.28 -63.97
CA GLU A 304 -9.67 -29.56 -65.07
C GLU A 304 -9.64 -31.06 -65.40
N ALA A 305 -9.65 -31.94 -64.39
CA ALA A 305 -9.71 -33.38 -64.57
C ALA A 305 -11.06 -33.85 -65.13
N GLU A 306 -12.18 -33.28 -64.69
CA GLU A 306 -13.53 -33.54 -65.24
C GLU A 306 -13.60 -33.15 -66.71
N LYS A 307 -13.05 -31.98 -67.09
CA LYS A 307 -12.95 -31.58 -68.50
C LYS A 307 -12.08 -32.53 -69.32
N ALA A 308 -10.96 -33.01 -68.76
CA ALA A 308 -10.12 -34.00 -69.43
C ALA A 308 -10.84 -35.34 -69.59
N LEU A 309 -11.58 -35.79 -68.58
CA LEU A 309 -12.42 -36.99 -68.65
C LEU A 309 -13.53 -36.85 -69.67
N SER A 310 -14.23 -35.71 -69.74
CA SER A 310 -15.28 -35.51 -70.73
C SER A 310 -14.72 -35.56 -72.16
N LEU A 311 -13.54 -34.99 -72.40
CA LEU A 311 -12.85 -35.09 -73.69
C LEU A 311 -12.48 -36.54 -74.03
N LEU A 312 -11.92 -37.29 -73.07
CA LEU A 312 -11.59 -38.71 -73.25
C LEU A 312 -12.84 -39.58 -73.47
N GLU A 313 -13.96 -39.26 -72.81
CA GLU A 313 -15.24 -39.95 -73.02
C GLU A 313 -15.79 -39.70 -74.42
N GLU A 314 -15.66 -38.48 -74.95
CA GLU A 314 -16.00 -38.14 -76.33
C GLU A 314 -15.12 -38.90 -77.33
N GLU A 315 -13.80 -38.93 -77.13
CA GLU A 315 -12.87 -39.71 -77.95
C GLU A 315 -13.20 -41.21 -77.92
N LEU A 316 -13.53 -41.75 -76.73
CA LEU A 316 -13.92 -43.15 -76.58
C LEU A 316 -15.24 -43.45 -77.30
N ARG A 317 -16.22 -42.53 -77.27
CA ARG A 317 -17.46 -42.65 -78.04
C ARG A 317 -17.18 -42.70 -79.54
N GLN A 318 -16.36 -41.78 -80.05
CA GLN A 318 -15.94 -41.78 -81.46
C GLN A 318 -15.26 -43.10 -81.84
N LYS A 319 -14.30 -43.59 -81.02
CA LYS A 319 -13.63 -44.87 -81.28
C LYS A 319 -14.56 -46.08 -81.22
N LYS A 320 -15.58 -46.06 -80.35
CA LYS A 320 -16.61 -47.11 -80.31
C LYS A 320 -17.48 -47.11 -81.57
N GLU A 321 -17.84 -45.93 -82.07
CA GLU A 321 -18.58 -45.80 -83.34
C GLU A 321 -17.74 -46.26 -84.53
N GLU A 322 -16.46 -45.87 -84.61
CA GLU A 322 -15.51 -46.38 -85.61
C GLU A 322 -15.40 -47.91 -85.54
N LEU A 323 -15.27 -48.49 -84.34
CA LEU A 323 -15.23 -49.94 -84.14
C LEU A 323 -16.53 -50.62 -84.59
N LYS A 324 -17.69 -50.01 -84.35
CA LYS A 324 -18.98 -50.53 -84.80
C LYS A 324 -19.05 -50.55 -86.33
N GLN A 325 -18.66 -49.45 -86.99
CA GLN A 325 -18.59 -49.39 -88.45
C GLN A 325 -17.61 -50.42 -89.04
N VAL A 326 -16.45 -50.62 -88.41
CA VAL A 326 -15.48 -51.65 -88.84
C VAL A 326 -16.05 -53.06 -88.67
N ARG A 327 -16.78 -53.32 -87.57
CA ARG A 327 -17.46 -54.61 -87.37
C ARG A 327 -18.53 -54.88 -88.42
N GLU A 328 -19.37 -53.89 -88.73
CA GLU A 328 -20.39 -54.00 -89.78
C GLU A 328 -19.74 -54.31 -91.14
N ARG A 329 -18.65 -53.61 -91.51
CA ARG A 329 -17.87 -53.92 -92.73
C ARG A 329 -17.26 -55.33 -92.72
N LEU A 330 -16.81 -55.80 -91.56
CA LEU A 330 -16.28 -57.16 -91.39
C LEU A 330 -17.38 -58.22 -91.56
N GLU A 331 -18.59 -57.95 -91.08
CA GLU A 331 -19.74 -58.83 -91.27
C GLU A 331 -20.18 -58.86 -92.74
N GLU A 332 -20.28 -57.70 -93.40
CA GLU A 332 -20.56 -57.60 -94.84
C GLU A 332 -19.56 -58.37 -95.69
N THR A 333 -18.25 -58.22 -95.41
CA THR A 333 -17.21 -58.96 -96.12
C THR A 333 -17.27 -60.45 -95.83
N ARG A 334 -17.53 -60.86 -94.58
CA ARG A 334 -17.75 -62.28 -94.23
C ARG A 334 -18.94 -62.88 -94.98
N GLU A 335 -20.06 -62.18 -95.06
CA GLU A 335 -21.23 -62.64 -95.83
C GLU A 335 -20.92 -62.76 -97.32
N TYR A 336 -20.21 -61.79 -97.90
CA TYR A 336 -19.79 -61.82 -99.29
C TYR A 336 -18.91 -63.06 -99.59
N TYR A 337 -17.85 -63.27 -98.82
CA TYR A 337 -16.99 -64.44 -99.00
C TYR A 337 -17.70 -65.76 -98.65
N GLY A 338 -18.61 -65.77 -97.68
CA GLY A 338 -19.45 -66.93 -97.37
C GLY A 338 -20.32 -67.35 -98.56
N LYS A 339 -20.90 -66.39 -99.28
CA LYS A 339 -21.65 -66.64 -100.53
C LYS A 339 -20.75 -67.20 -101.63
N GLU A 340 -19.54 -66.66 -101.79
CA GLU A 340 -18.62 -67.10 -102.84
C GLU A 340 -18.07 -68.51 -102.57
N VAL A 341 -17.76 -68.84 -101.31
CA VAL A 341 -17.37 -70.21 -100.91
C VAL A 341 -18.49 -71.20 -101.20
N ALA A 342 -19.75 -70.86 -100.90
CA ALA A 342 -20.90 -71.73 -101.20
C ALA A 342 -21.14 -71.91 -102.71
N LYS A 343 -20.73 -70.94 -103.54
CA LYS A 343 -20.76 -71.06 -105.00
C LYS A 343 -19.67 -72.00 -105.50
N LEU A 344 -18.42 -71.79 -105.07
CA LEU A 344 -17.28 -72.66 -105.43
C LEU A 344 -17.49 -74.11 -104.96
N GLN A 345 -18.06 -74.33 -103.78
CA GLN A 345 -18.39 -75.68 -103.31
C GLN A 345 -19.42 -76.40 -104.21
N ARG A 346 -20.39 -75.67 -104.77
CA ARG A 346 -21.35 -76.24 -105.74
C ARG A 346 -20.65 -76.64 -107.05
N GLU A 347 -19.78 -75.78 -107.56
CA GLU A 347 -19.00 -76.05 -108.78
C GLU A 347 -18.08 -77.28 -108.60
N VAL A 348 -17.44 -77.43 -107.44
CA VAL A 348 -16.61 -78.61 -107.13
C VAL A 348 -17.42 -79.91 -107.12
N ILE A 349 -18.66 -79.88 -106.60
CA ILE A 349 -19.54 -81.06 -106.59
C ILE A 349 -19.95 -81.45 -108.02
N GLU A 350 -20.32 -80.49 -108.86
CA GLU A 350 -20.64 -80.74 -110.28
C GLU A 350 -19.45 -81.33 -111.05
N LEU A 351 -18.25 -80.77 -110.86
CA LEU A 351 -17.04 -81.27 -111.52
C LEU A 351 -16.68 -82.69 -111.07
N LYS A 352 -16.84 -83.02 -109.79
CA LYS A 352 -16.62 -84.39 -109.28
C LYS A 352 -17.59 -85.40 -109.90
N GLN A 353 -18.87 -85.05 -110.06
CA GLN A 353 -19.86 -85.92 -110.70
C GLN A 353 -19.54 -86.18 -112.18
N ARG A 354 -19.11 -85.15 -112.92
CA ARG A 354 -18.68 -85.29 -114.33
C ARG A 354 -17.45 -86.18 -114.48
N LEU A 355 -16.47 -86.06 -113.57
CA LEU A 355 -15.27 -86.89 -113.58
C LEU A 355 -15.60 -88.37 -113.34
N ALA A 356 -16.51 -88.66 -112.40
CA ALA A 356 -16.95 -90.02 -112.10
C ALA A 356 -17.63 -90.70 -113.30
N GLN A 357 -18.48 -89.97 -114.04
CA GLN A 357 -19.13 -90.48 -115.26
C GLN A 357 -18.13 -90.78 -116.39
N GLN A 358 -17.06 -89.98 -116.54
CA GLN A 358 -16.04 -90.27 -117.55
C GLN A 358 -15.17 -91.48 -117.20
N LYS A 359 -14.85 -91.66 -115.92
CA LYS A 359 -14.10 -92.85 -115.47
C LYS A 359 -14.85 -94.15 -115.74
N SER A 360 -16.14 -94.24 -115.45
CA SER A 360 -16.90 -95.48 -115.69
C SER A 360 -16.97 -95.84 -117.18
N ARG A 361 -17.09 -94.84 -118.07
CA ARG A 361 -17.08 -95.07 -119.52
C ARG A 361 -15.73 -95.58 -120.03
N ALA A 362 -14.62 -95.12 -119.44
CA ALA A 362 -13.29 -95.59 -119.82
C ALA A 362 -13.05 -97.05 -119.40
N GLU A 363 -13.50 -97.43 -118.20
CA GLU A 363 -13.38 -98.80 -117.68
C GLU A 363 -14.15 -99.83 -118.54
N GLU A 364 -15.33 -99.48 -119.05
CA GLU A 364 -16.10 -100.35 -119.95
C GLU A 364 -15.38 -100.62 -121.29
N ILE A 365 -14.68 -99.62 -121.83
CA ILE A 365 -13.93 -99.74 -123.08
C ILE A 365 -12.66 -100.58 -122.91
N GLU A 366 -11.94 -100.40 -121.79
CA GLU A 366 -10.75 -101.20 -121.49
C GLU A 366 -11.06 -102.69 -121.35
N GLN A 367 -12.18 -103.04 -120.71
CA GLN A 367 -12.61 -104.44 -120.58
C GLN A 367 -12.93 -105.09 -121.92
N HIS A 368 -13.49 -104.35 -122.87
CA HIS A 368 -13.80 -104.86 -124.20
C HIS A 368 -12.52 -105.17 -125.01
N LEU A 369 -11.55 -104.26 -125.01
CA LEU A 369 -10.29 -104.40 -125.73
C LEU A 369 -9.37 -105.50 -125.17
N ALA A 370 -9.38 -105.71 -123.84
CA ALA A 370 -8.63 -106.78 -123.21
C ALA A 370 -9.10 -108.18 -123.65
N GLY A 371 -10.41 -108.36 -123.87
CA GLY A 371 -10.99 -109.62 -124.35
C GLY A 371 -10.60 -109.97 -125.79
N GLU A 372 -10.48 -108.98 -126.66
CA GLU A 372 -10.06 -109.17 -128.05
C GLU A 372 -8.58 -109.55 -128.16
N ASN A 373 -7.71 -108.90 -127.39
CA ASN A 373 -6.27 -109.21 -127.37
C ASN A 373 -6.00 -110.67 -126.95
N HIS A 374 -6.72 -111.20 -125.96
CA HIS A 374 -6.53 -112.58 -125.51
C HIS A 374 -6.93 -113.62 -126.57
N ARG A 375 -7.93 -113.35 -127.40
CA ARG A 375 -8.29 -114.23 -128.53
C ARG A 375 -7.19 -114.24 -129.60
N LEU A 376 -6.70 -113.05 -129.97
CA LEU A 376 -5.68 -112.89 -131.00
C LEU A 376 -4.34 -113.51 -130.58
N GLU A 377 -3.96 -113.41 -129.30
CA GLU A 377 -2.75 -114.08 -128.77
C GLU A 377 -2.83 -115.61 -128.88
N HIS A 378 -4.01 -116.20 -128.67
CA HIS A 378 -4.19 -117.66 -128.71
C HIS A 378 -4.11 -118.22 -130.15
N GLU A 379 -4.57 -117.46 -131.14
CA GLU A 379 -4.45 -117.83 -132.56
C GLU A 379 -3.00 -117.75 -133.06
N LEU A 380 -2.26 -116.74 -132.61
CA LEU A 380 -0.88 -116.51 -133.03
C LEU A 380 0.08 -117.60 -132.52
N ARG A 381 -0.15 -118.12 -131.30
CA ARG A 381 0.65 -119.22 -130.73
C ARG A 381 0.43 -120.56 -131.45
N ARG A 382 -0.79 -120.85 -131.93
CA ARG A 382 -1.06 -122.07 -132.72
C ARG A 382 -0.30 -122.06 -134.04
N LEU A 383 -0.34 -120.95 -134.76
CA LEU A 383 0.35 -120.81 -136.04
C LEU A 383 1.88 -120.88 -135.91
N GLN A 384 2.43 -120.45 -134.78
CA GLN A 384 3.86 -120.59 -134.51
C GLN A 384 4.29 -122.05 -134.28
N ALA A 385 3.47 -122.85 -133.59
CA ALA A 385 3.75 -124.27 -133.37
C ALA A 385 3.76 -125.05 -134.70
N ASP A 386 2.77 -124.81 -135.56
CA ASP A 386 2.68 -125.46 -136.88
C ASP A 386 3.89 -125.14 -137.78
N ARG A 387 4.42 -123.91 -137.67
CA ARG A 387 5.62 -123.48 -138.41
C ARG A 387 6.88 -124.18 -137.92
N GLU A 388 7.02 -124.41 -136.61
CA GLU A 388 8.21 -125.04 -136.03
C GLU A 388 8.30 -126.53 -136.39
N ASP A 389 7.18 -127.24 -136.46
CA ASP A 389 7.16 -128.66 -136.81
C ASP A 389 7.55 -128.91 -138.28
N LEU A 390 7.02 -128.10 -139.21
CA LEU A 390 7.41 -128.14 -140.63
C LEU A 390 8.90 -127.86 -140.85
N LEU A 391 9.50 -126.97 -140.05
CA LEU A 391 10.93 -126.66 -140.12
C LEU A 391 11.82 -127.80 -139.60
N ARG A 392 11.32 -128.67 -138.71
CA ARG A 392 12.07 -129.84 -138.22
C ARG A 392 12.08 -130.96 -139.26
N GLU A 393 10.95 -131.20 -139.91
CA GLU A 393 10.83 -132.21 -140.97
C GLU A 393 11.73 -131.89 -142.18
N HIS A 394 11.79 -130.62 -142.58
CA HIS A 394 12.60 -130.21 -143.73
C HIS A 394 14.11 -130.41 -143.52
N ARG A 395 14.61 -130.15 -142.30
CA ARG A 395 16.04 -130.31 -141.96
C ARG A 395 16.45 -131.78 -141.90
N PHE A 396 15.57 -132.66 -141.42
CA PHE A 396 15.87 -134.08 -141.30
C PHE A 396 16.09 -134.73 -142.68
N LEU A 397 15.24 -134.40 -143.65
CA LEU A 397 15.32 -134.95 -145.00
C LEU A 397 16.53 -134.42 -145.79
N GLN A 398 16.92 -133.16 -145.59
CA GLN A 398 18.14 -132.61 -146.19
C GLN A 398 19.40 -133.35 -145.72
N TRP A 399 19.43 -133.81 -144.47
CA TRP A 399 20.56 -134.53 -143.91
C TRP A 399 20.73 -135.93 -144.52
N GLU A 400 19.65 -136.69 -144.70
CA GLU A 400 19.69 -138.01 -145.34
C GLU A 400 20.17 -137.95 -146.80
N LEU A 401 19.72 -136.94 -147.54
CA LEU A 401 20.03 -136.78 -148.97
C LEU A 401 21.53 -136.51 -149.20
N ASN A 402 22.19 -135.82 -148.27
CA ASN A 402 23.62 -135.55 -148.35
C ASN A 402 24.47 -136.78 -147.99
N ARG A 403 24.06 -137.56 -146.99
CA ARG A 403 24.75 -138.79 -146.60
C ARG A 403 24.79 -139.82 -147.74
N LEU A 404 23.67 -140.00 -148.43
CA LEU A 404 23.58 -140.95 -149.56
C LEU A 404 24.45 -140.52 -150.76
N ARG A 405 24.67 -139.21 -150.95
CA ARG A 405 25.54 -138.70 -152.03
C ARG A 405 27.02 -138.97 -151.78
N GLU A 406 27.46 -139.03 -150.53
CA GLU A 406 28.86 -139.25 -150.18
C GLU A 406 29.27 -140.71 -150.28
N GLU A 407 28.37 -141.63 -149.94
CA GLU A 407 28.61 -143.08 -150.09
C GLU A 407 28.79 -143.46 -151.57
N ASN A 408 28.01 -142.86 -152.47
CA ASN A 408 28.12 -143.14 -153.90
C ASN A 408 29.47 -142.66 -154.50
N ARG A 409 30.01 -141.54 -154.00
CA ARG A 409 31.30 -141.00 -154.46
C ARG A 409 32.52 -141.80 -153.99
N ARG A 410 32.39 -142.58 -152.91
CA ARG A 410 33.48 -143.45 -152.43
C ARG A 410 33.59 -144.71 -153.28
N LEU A 411 32.47 -145.33 -153.62
CA LEU A 411 32.44 -146.55 -154.42
C LEU A 411 32.98 -146.35 -155.85
N GLU A 412 32.77 -145.19 -156.46
CA GLU A 412 33.29 -144.91 -157.80
C GLU A 412 34.83 -144.80 -157.87
N ARG A 413 35.52 -144.53 -156.76
CA ARG A 413 36.98 -144.31 -156.78
C ARG A 413 37.79 -145.60 -156.69
N GLU A 414 37.25 -146.64 -156.07
CA GLU A 414 38.00 -147.89 -155.85
C GLU A 414 38.12 -148.75 -157.12
N LEU A 415 37.28 -148.52 -158.14
CA LEU A 415 37.23 -149.35 -159.35
C LEU A 415 38.14 -148.92 -160.52
N ARG A 416 39.04 -147.94 -160.34
CA ARG A 416 39.94 -147.41 -161.42
C ARG A 416 41.40 -147.90 -161.38
N HIS A 417 41.72 -149.01 -160.71
CA HIS A 417 43.12 -149.48 -160.60
C HIS A 417 43.57 -150.41 -161.76
N PRO A 418 44.76 -150.21 -162.38
CA PRO A 418 45.17 -150.83 -163.65
C PRO A 418 45.38 -152.36 -163.66
N LEU A 419 45.44 -153.04 -162.52
CA LEU A 419 45.50 -154.51 -162.45
C LEU A 419 44.14 -155.19 -162.72
N VAL A 420 43.02 -154.48 -162.50
CA VAL A 420 41.66 -154.99 -162.77
C VAL A 420 41.34 -154.98 -164.29
N ARG A 421 42.06 -154.17 -165.08
CA ARG A 421 41.92 -154.14 -166.55
C ARG A 421 42.54 -155.36 -167.25
N PHE A 422 43.54 -156.02 -166.66
CA PHE A 422 44.14 -157.23 -167.25
C PHE A 422 43.33 -158.50 -166.89
N VAL A 423 42.72 -158.55 -165.69
CA VAL A 423 41.86 -159.66 -165.26
C VAL A 423 40.51 -159.67 -166.00
N ARG A 424 39.93 -158.50 -166.33
CA ARG A 424 38.69 -158.45 -167.15
C ARG A 424 38.89 -158.95 -168.59
N ARG A 425 40.13 -159.04 -169.09
CA ARG A 425 40.45 -159.62 -170.42
C ARG A 425 40.70 -161.13 -170.38
N LEU A 426 41.02 -161.72 -169.22
CA LEU A 426 41.15 -163.17 -169.04
C LEU A 426 39.83 -163.83 -168.58
N SER A 427 38.91 -163.10 -167.97
CA SER A 427 37.59 -163.62 -167.58
C SER A 427 36.57 -163.74 -168.72
N PHE A 428 36.93 -163.40 -169.97
CA PHE A 428 36.13 -163.73 -171.17
C PHE A 428 36.57 -165.04 -171.86
N LEU A 429 37.58 -165.74 -171.33
CA LEU A 429 37.99 -167.07 -171.80
C LEU A 429 37.50 -168.23 -170.91
N PHE A 430 36.77 -167.98 -169.82
CA PHE A 430 36.28 -169.02 -168.89
C PHE A 430 34.78 -168.95 -168.53
N ALA A 431 33.94 -168.35 -169.37
CA ALA A 431 32.48 -168.41 -169.23
C ALA A 431 31.78 -168.42 -170.61
N ARG A 432 32.20 -169.26 -171.56
CA ARG A 432 31.72 -170.64 -171.74
C ARG A 432 31.97 -171.59 -170.57
N GLY A 433 30.98 -171.57 -169.69
CA GLY A 433 30.41 -172.67 -168.92
C GLY A 433 28.95 -172.31 -168.73
#